data_AF-A0A2K4ZHG9-F1
#
_entry.id   AF-A0A2K4ZHG9-F1
#
_cell.length_a   1.000
_cell.length_b   1.000
_cell.length_c   1.000
_cell.angle_alpha   90.00
_cell.angle_beta   90.00
_cell.angle_gamma   90.00
#
_symmetry.space_group_name_H-M   'P 1'
#
loop_
_entity.id
_entity.type
_entity.pdbx_description
1 polymer ?
#
loop_
_entity_poly.entity_id
_entity_poly.type
_entity_poly.pdbx_seq_one_letter_code
_entity_poly.pdbx_strand_id
1 'polypeptide(L)'
;MGTGLFTENGGGGQREDAVIATYSLHHVTDEQKIRLLRELLSLLNPGGRIYIGDVAFETRSQLEICRVQAGDEWDDEEIYCVSDELKPHFPNLSFTRSEIL
;
A
#
# COMPACT_ATOMS: atom_id res chain seq x y z
N MET A 1 -7.77 9.91 -4.61
CA MET A 1 -6.89 9.27 -3.60
C MET A 1 -7.71 8.72 -2.48
N GLY A 2 -7.38 7.50 -2.07
CA GLY A 2 -7.88 6.83 -0.86
C GLY A 2 -8.31 5.41 -1.19
N THR A 3 -8.26 4.38 -0.35
CA THR A 3 -7.34 3.94 0.73
C THR A 3 -8.00 2.75 1.43
N GLY A 4 -7.26 1.65 1.60
CA GLY A 4 -6.94 1.33 2.99
C GLY A 4 -7.19 -0.09 3.43
N LEU A 5 -6.10 -0.87 3.51
CA LEU A 5 -6.08 -2.30 3.72
C LEU A 5 -5.74 -2.76 5.17
N PHE A 6 -6.59 -3.54 5.89
CA PHE A 6 -6.44 -3.87 7.34
C PHE A 6 -5.36 -4.95 7.68
N THR A 7 -4.78 -5.02 8.91
CA THR A 7 -4.27 -6.26 9.58
C THR A 7 -4.09 -6.08 11.08
N GLU A 8 -4.33 -7.11 11.89
CA GLU A 8 -4.19 -7.09 13.36
C GLU A 8 -3.04 -7.99 13.86
N ASN A 9 -2.35 -7.55 14.91
CA ASN A 9 -1.38 -8.32 15.71
C ASN A 9 -1.36 -7.78 17.15
N GLY A 10 -0.77 -8.47 18.15
CA GLY A 10 -0.79 -8.01 19.57
C GLY A 10 0.50 -8.19 20.40
N GLY A 11 0.94 -7.13 21.09
CA GLY A 11 1.89 -7.13 22.24
C GLY A 11 2.64 -5.80 22.50
N GLY A 12 2.72 -5.31 23.76
CA GLY A 12 3.02 -3.92 24.14
C GLY A 12 4.49 -3.49 24.45
N GLY A 13 4.77 -2.24 24.04
CA GLY A 13 5.84 -1.28 24.36
C GLY A 13 5.31 0.09 23.85
N GLN A 14 5.88 1.27 24.19
CA GLN A 14 5.39 2.51 23.56
C GLN A 14 5.69 2.45 22.06
N ARG A 15 4.66 2.04 21.33
CA ARG A 15 4.61 1.79 19.91
C ARG A 15 3.51 2.68 19.37
N GLU A 16 3.62 3.05 18.11
CA GLU A 16 2.65 3.93 17.46
C GLU A 16 1.35 3.16 17.22
N ASP A 17 0.22 3.84 17.32
CA ASP A 17 -1.09 3.26 17.01
C ASP A 17 -1.38 3.29 15.51
N ALA A 18 -0.73 4.20 14.78
CA ALA A 18 -0.86 4.30 13.34
C ALA A 18 0.41 4.82 12.67
N VAL A 19 0.69 4.30 11.48
CA VAL A 19 1.62 4.88 10.51
C VAL A 19 0.81 5.35 9.31
N ILE A 20 1.09 6.57 8.84
CA ILE A 20 0.48 7.12 7.63
C ILE A 20 1.63 7.40 6.64
N ALA A 21 1.55 6.80 5.46
CA ALA A 21 2.49 6.99 4.36
C ALA A 21 1.71 7.52 3.15
N THR A 22 2.12 8.67 2.63
CA THR A 22 1.49 9.30 1.46
C THR A 22 2.55 9.68 0.44
N TYR A 23 2.36 9.26 -0.82
CA TYR A 23 3.28 9.54 -1.94
C TYR A 23 4.75 9.18 -1.65
N SER A 24 4.97 8.05 -0.98
CA SER A 24 6.31 7.69 -0.50
C SER A 24 6.73 6.26 -0.85
N LEU A 25 5.84 5.47 -1.47
CA LEU A 25 6.12 4.06 -1.78
C LEU A 25 6.46 3.81 -3.25
N HIS A 26 6.29 4.80 -4.14
CA HIS A 26 6.53 4.66 -5.58
C HIS A 26 7.99 4.40 -5.98
N HIS A 27 8.98 4.64 -5.11
CA HIS A 27 10.39 4.32 -5.40
C HIS A 27 10.84 2.97 -4.83
N VAL A 28 9.91 2.25 -4.19
CA VAL A 28 10.19 1.02 -3.44
C VAL A 28 9.70 -0.16 -4.26
N THR A 29 10.56 -1.15 -4.50
CA THR A 29 10.14 -2.35 -5.24
C THR A 29 9.08 -3.14 -4.47
N ASP A 30 8.30 -3.98 -5.14
CA ASP A 30 7.22 -4.73 -4.47
C ASP A 30 7.73 -5.60 -3.32
N GLU A 31 8.90 -6.24 -3.49
CA GLU A 31 9.54 -6.99 -2.39
C GLU A 31 9.99 -6.09 -1.23
N GLN A 32 10.48 -4.88 -1.53
CA GLN A 32 10.88 -3.92 -0.50
C GLN A 32 9.66 -3.34 0.21
N LYS A 33 8.53 -3.11 -0.48
CA LYS A 33 7.25 -2.71 0.13
C LYS A 33 6.80 -3.76 1.14
N ILE A 34 6.84 -5.05 0.76
CA ILE A 34 6.46 -6.14 1.66
C ILE A 34 7.35 -6.17 2.92
N ARG A 35 8.67 -6.02 2.75
CA ARG A 35 9.60 -5.95 3.89
C ARG A 35 9.32 -4.76 4.80
N LEU A 36 9.22 -3.57 4.21
CA LEU A 36 8.94 -2.32 4.92
C LEU A 36 7.63 -2.39 5.71
N LEU A 37 6.54 -2.86 5.09
CA LEU A 37 5.24 -2.95 5.76
C LEU A 37 5.24 -3.96 6.90
N ARG A 38 6.00 -5.05 6.80
CA ARG A 38 6.18 -6.00 7.91
C ARG A 38 6.95 -5.38 9.07
N GLU A 39 8.02 -4.66 8.77
CA GLU A 39 8.80 -3.95 9.77
C GLU A 39 7.95 -2.90 10.48
N LEU A 40 7.25 -2.05 9.72
CA LEU A 40 6.33 -1.05 10.27
C LEU A 40 5.24 -1.69 11.14
N LEU A 41 4.57 -2.76 10.69
CA LEU A 41 3.57 -3.47 11.50
C LEU A 41 4.17 -4.01 12.80
N SER A 42 5.41 -4.51 12.76
CA SER A 42 6.11 -4.98 13.96
C SER A 42 6.45 -3.87 14.94
N LEU A 43 6.43 -2.61 14.48
CA LEU A 43 6.63 -1.42 15.30
C LEU A 43 5.37 -0.98 16.02
N LEU A 44 4.17 -1.35 15.56
CA LEU A 44 2.89 -0.85 16.08
C LEU A 44 2.37 -1.56 17.33
N ASN A 45 1.53 -0.87 18.09
CA ASN A 45 0.75 -1.45 19.18
C ASN A 45 -0.19 -2.56 18.69
N PRO A 46 -0.67 -3.43 19.60
CA PRO A 46 -1.80 -4.28 19.32
C PRO A 46 -2.95 -3.54 18.62
N GLY A 47 -3.35 -4.03 17.44
CA GLY A 47 -4.43 -3.41 16.65
C GLY A 47 -4.04 -2.10 15.93
N GLY A 48 -2.78 -1.69 15.98
CA GLY A 48 -2.27 -0.55 15.24
C GLY A 48 -2.30 -0.77 13.72
N ARG A 49 -2.39 0.32 12.95
CA ARG A 49 -2.69 0.27 11.52
C ARG A 49 -1.71 1.06 10.66
N ILE A 50 -1.51 0.61 9.42
CA ILE A 50 -0.79 1.39 8.40
C ILE A 50 -1.82 1.91 7.39
N TYR A 51 -1.78 3.21 7.13
CA TYR A 51 -2.58 3.87 6.11
C TYR A 51 -1.68 4.34 4.97
N ILE A 52 -1.91 3.80 3.78
CA ILE A 52 -1.16 4.15 2.57
C ILE A 52 -2.06 4.95 1.64
N GLY A 53 -1.81 6.24 1.53
CA GLY A 53 -2.45 7.12 0.56
C GLY A 53 -1.53 7.34 -0.64
N ASP A 54 -1.59 6.45 -1.62
CA ASP A 54 -0.75 6.49 -2.82
C ASP A 54 -1.56 6.17 -4.08
N VAL A 55 -0.95 6.35 -5.26
CA VAL A 55 -1.49 5.83 -6.51
C VAL A 55 -1.37 4.30 -6.48
N ALA A 56 -2.52 3.64 -6.51
CA ALA A 56 -2.62 2.20 -6.34
C ALA A 56 -3.76 1.63 -7.17
N PHE A 57 -3.58 0.39 -7.59
CA PHE A 57 -4.52 -0.37 -8.40
C PHE A 57 -5.01 -1.58 -7.62
N GLU A 58 -6.24 -2.01 -7.88
CA GLU A 58 -6.75 -3.21 -7.24
C GLU A 58 -6.05 -4.46 -7.79
N THR A 59 -5.89 -4.50 -9.12
CA THR A 59 -5.33 -5.64 -9.87
C THR A 59 -4.24 -5.20 -10.84
N ARG A 60 -3.34 -6.14 -11.19
CA ARG A 60 -2.30 -5.91 -12.21
C ARG A 60 -2.91 -5.52 -13.56
N SER A 61 -4.03 -6.13 -13.92
CA SER A 61 -4.72 -5.80 -15.18
C SER A 61 -5.18 -4.34 -15.22
N GLN A 62 -5.63 -3.77 -14.10
CA GLN A 62 -6.01 -2.35 -14.05
C GLN A 62 -4.80 -1.43 -14.22
N LEU A 63 -3.66 -1.78 -13.59
CA LEU A 63 -2.39 -1.07 -13.78
C LEU A 63 -1.97 -1.06 -15.25
N GLU A 64 -1.96 -2.22 -15.90
CA GLU A 64 -1.55 -2.32 -17.31
C GLU A 64 -2.49 -1.57 -18.26
N ILE A 65 -3.81 -1.59 -18.00
CA ILE A 65 -4.78 -0.79 -18.77
C ILE A 65 -4.46 0.71 -18.62
N CYS A 66 -4.22 1.17 -17.40
CA CYS A 66 -3.88 2.56 -17.13
C CYS A 66 -2.57 2.97 -17.82
N ARG A 67 -1.55 2.10 -17.75
CA ARG A 67 -0.26 2.29 -18.44
C ARG A 67 -0.42 2.42 -19.95
N VAL A 68 -1.19 1.54 -20.57
CA VAL A 68 -1.46 1.61 -22.02
C VAL A 68 -2.23 2.87 -22.39
N GLN A 69 -3.17 3.32 -21.54
CA GLN A 69 -3.95 4.54 -21.75
C GLN A 69 -3.12 5.81 -21.60
N ALA A 70 -2.18 5.84 -20.65
CA ALA A 70 -1.27 6.96 -20.43
C ALA A 70 -0.28 7.14 -21.60
N GLY A 71 0.13 6.04 -22.25
CA GLY A 71 1.03 6.10 -23.39
C GLY A 71 2.35 6.79 -23.03
N ASP A 72 2.68 7.87 -23.74
CA ASP A 72 3.91 8.64 -23.52
C ASP A 72 3.90 9.44 -22.20
N GLU A 73 2.74 9.61 -21.56
CA GLU A 73 2.61 10.27 -20.24
C GLU A 73 2.83 9.31 -19.07
N TRP A 74 3.07 8.02 -19.34
CA TRP A 74 3.33 7.04 -18.30
C TRP A 74 4.66 7.32 -17.57
N ASP A 75 4.62 7.28 -16.24
CA ASP A 75 5.82 7.38 -15.43
C ASP A 75 6.45 6.00 -15.21
N ASP A 76 7.49 5.69 -15.99
CA ASP A 76 8.25 4.44 -15.86
C ASP A 76 9.20 4.44 -14.63
N GLU A 77 9.38 5.56 -13.94
CA GLU A 77 10.19 5.64 -12.71
C GLU A 77 9.38 5.28 -11.45
N GLU A 78 8.04 5.27 -11.54
CA GLU A 78 7.15 4.93 -10.44
C GLU A 78 6.76 3.44 -10.41
N ILE A 79 6.86 2.85 -9.22
CA ILE A 79 6.41 1.49 -8.92
C ILE A 79 5.11 1.57 -8.12
N TYR A 80 3.99 1.54 -8.83
CA TYR A 80 2.65 1.62 -8.22
C TYR A 80 2.31 0.42 -7.34
N CYS A 81 1.45 0.62 -6.34
CA CYS A 81 0.97 -0.49 -5.50
C CYS A 81 -0.14 -1.28 -6.22
N VAL A 82 -0.04 -2.61 -6.21
CA VAL A 82 -1.13 -3.50 -6.65
C VAL A 82 -1.66 -4.26 -5.44
N SER A 83 -2.89 -3.97 -5.04
CA SER A 83 -3.51 -4.53 -3.83
C SER A 83 -3.52 -6.06 -3.84
N ASP A 84 -3.95 -6.68 -4.95
CA ASP A 84 -4.05 -8.14 -5.03
C ASP A 84 -2.71 -8.86 -4.91
N GLU A 85 -1.61 -8.20 -5.26
CA GLU A 85 -0.26 -8.75 -5.10
C GLU A 85 0.24 -8.65 -3.66
N LEU A 86 -0.26 -7.67 -2.91
CA LEU A 86 0.05 -7.50 -1.49
C LEU A 86 -0.83 -8.39 -0.60
N LYS A 87 -2.08 -8.69 -0.99
CA LYS A 87 -3.05 -9.47 -0.18
C LYS A 87 -2.50 -10.80 0.35
N PRO A 88 -1.76 -11.62 -0.43
CA PRO A 88 -1.16 -12.86 0.07
C PRO A 88 -0.18 -12.67 1.24
N HIS A 89 0.44 -11.49 1.34
CA HIS A 89 1.42 -11.16 2.38
C HIS A 89 0.82 -10.51 3.62
N PHE A 90 -0.39 -9.94 3.47
CA PHE A 90 -1.09 -9.19 4.49
C PHE A 90 -2.57 -9.62 4.47
N PRO A 91 -2.98 -10.68 5.17
CA PRO A 91 -4.28 -11.32 4.95
C PRO A 91 -5.51 -10.46 5.26
N ASN A 92 -5.35 -9.48 6.13
CA ASN A 92 -6.45 -8.62 6.54
C ASN A 92 -6.60 -7.41 5.58
N LEU A 93 -5.72 -7.29 4.59
CA LEU A 93 -5.54 -6.12 3.75
C LEU A 93 -6.87 -5.89 2.96
N SER A 94 -7.56 -4.76 3.15
CA SER A 94 -8.78 -4.22 2.46
C SER A 94 -8.62 -3.04 1.46
N PHE A 95 -8.94 -3.09 0.17
CA PHE A 95 -8.63 -1.94 -0.70
C PHE A 95 -9.85 -1.01 -0.82
N THR A 96 -9.65 0.30 -0.72
CA THR A 96 -10.67 1.27 -1.14
C THR A 96 -10.09 2.08 -2.27
N ARG A 97 -10.90 2.38 -3.29
CA ARG A 97 -10.60 3.41 -4.30
C ARG A 97 -11.43 4.65 -3.98
N SER A 98 -10.79 5.80 -4.03
CA SER A 98 -11.42 7.10 -3.89
C SER A 98 -10.94 7.98 -5.03
N GLU A 99 -11.91 8.51 -5.76
CA GLU A 99 -11.69 9.41 -6.90
C GLU A 99 -11.76 10.82 -6.31
N ILE A 100 -10.71 11.62 -6.50
CA ILE A 100 -10.79 13.05 -6.20
C ILE A 100 -11.34 13.69 -7.47
N LEU A 101 -12.52 14.31 -7.34
CA LEU A 101 -13.20 15.09 -8.39
C LEU A 101 -12.41 16.33 -8.77
#